data_AF-A0A7Y9IAL8-F1
#
_entry.id   AF-A0A7Y9IAL8-F1
#
_cell.length_a   1.000
_cell.length_b   1.000
_cell.length_c   1.000
_cell.angle_alpha   90.00
_cell.angle_beta   90.00
_cell.angle_gamma   90.00
#
_symmetry.space_group_name_H-M   'P 1'
#
loop_
_entity.id
_entity.type
_entity.pdbx_description
1 polymer ?
#
loop_
_entity_poly.entity_id
_entity_poly.type
_entity_poly.pdbx_seq_one_letter_code
_entity_poly.pdbx_strand_id
1 'polypeptide(L)'
;MTGVVACILAVVTIALGLLPVVGLQPISGVPLLLLWGLFFGGLSVGMQTWMIKAAPAAVEAATSLWVGVWNLAIGVGALVGGAAIDRLSLPATVGIAALSTLAAVLAVAVGAVRAGPRAQPTTRRPVATP
;
A
#
# COMPACT_ATOMS: atom_id res chain seq x y z
N MET A 1 -12.74 4.18 0.68
CA MET A 1 -11.55 3.41 0.27
C MET A 1 -10.25 4.12 0.62
N THR A 2 -10.08 5.39 0.28
CA THR A 2 -8.88 6.19 0.60
C THR A 2 -8.48 6.16 2.09
N GLY A 3 -9.44 6.30 3.01
CA GLY A 3 -9.14 6.22 4.46
C GLY A 3 -8.63 4.85 4.93
N VAL A 4 -9.16 3.76 4.36
CA VAL A 4 -8.71 2.39 4.68
C VAL A 4 -7.30 2.13 4.12
N VAL A 5 -7.05 2.56 2.88
CA VAL A 5 -5.72 2.46 2.25
C VAL A 5 -4.69 3.25 3.05
N ALA A 6 -5.01 4.48 3.47
CA ALA A 6 -4.11 5.29 4.29
C ALA A 6 -3.79 4.65 5.65
N CYS A 7 -4.80 4.07 6.33
CA CYS A 7 -4.61 3.35 7.59
C CYS A 7 -3.69 2.14 7.40
N ILE A 8 -3.92 1.33 6.37
CA ILE A 8 -3.07 0.17 6.07
C ILE A 8 -1.63 0.60 5.79
N LEU A 9 -1.42 1.62 4.95
CA LEU A 9 -0.09 2.11 4.63
C LEU A 9 0.64 2.65 5.88
N ALA A 10 -0.07 3.31 6.79
CA ALA A 10 0.50 3.77 8.06
C ALA A 10 0.97 2.59 8.93
N VAL A 11 0.12 1.56 9.11
CA VAL A 11 0.47 0.37 9.90
C VAL A 11 1.66 -0.37 9.30
N VAL A 12 1.66 -0.56 7.97
CA VAL A 12 2.77 -1.21 7.25
C VAL A 12 4.07 -0.42 7.41
N THR A 13 4.01 0.91 7.31
CA THR A 13 5.19 1.79 7.49
C THR A 13 5.74 1.71 8.90
N ILE A 14 4.87 1.73 9.91
CA ILE A 14 5.25 1.60 11.33
C ILE A 14 5.89 0.24 11.59
N ALA A 15 5.28 -0.85 11.10
CA ALA A 15 5.80 -2.20 11.27
C ALA A 15 7.20 -2.36 10.63
N LEU A 16 7.39 -1.84 9.42
CA LEU A 16 8.69 -1.86 8.73
C LEU A 16 9.74 -0.99 9.43
N GLY A 17 9.35 0.18 9.94
CA GLY A 17 10.24 1.08 10.67
C GLY A 17 10.68 0.56 12.04
N LEU A 18 9.83 -0.24 12.71
CA LEU A 18 10.15 -0.88 13.99
C LEU A 18 10.97 -2.17 13.83
N LEU A 19 10.87 -2.84 12.68
CA LEU A 19 11.59 -4.10 12.40
C LEU A 19 13.11 -4.04 12.67
N PRO A 20 13.87 -3.01 12.21
CA PRO A 20 15.31 -2.96 12.44
C PRO A 20 15.68 -2.54 13.88
N VAL A 21 14.76 -1.94 14.63
CA VAL A 21 15.01 -1.43 15.99
C VAL A 21 14.71 -2.50 17.03
N VAL A 22 13.53 -3.13 16.93
CA VAL A 22 13.04 -4.10 17.91
C VAL A 22 12.80 -5.48 17.32
N GLY A 23 12.71 -5.63 16.00
CA GLY A 23 12.41 -6.91 15.33
C GLY A 23 13.59 -7.87 15.20
N LEU A 24 14.76 -7.53 15.74
CA LEU A 24 15.96 -8.38 15.72
C LEU A 24 15.81 -9.63 16.61
N GLN A 25 14.90 -9.61 17.60
CA GLN A 25 14.57 -10.78 18.40
C GLN A 25 13.31 -11.48 17.88
N PRO A 26 13.24 -12.83 17.87
CA PRO A 26 12.08 -13.55 17.37
C PRO A 26 10.77 -13.17 18.06
N ILE A 27 10.83 -12.86 19.36
CA ILE A 27 9.66 -12.56 20.20
C ILE A 27 8.93 -11.27 19.78
N SER A 28 9.66 -10.31 19.20
CA SER A 28 9.17 -9.02 18.73
C SER A 28 9.07 -8.97 17.20
N GLY A 29 9.96 -9.67 16.50
CA GLY A 29 9.95 -9.77 15.03
C GLY A 29 8.73 -10.52 14.49
N VAL A 30 8.37 -11.65 15.10
CA VAL A 30 7.22 -12.46 14.64
C VAL A 30 5.89 -11.68 14.70
N PRO A 31 5.52 -11.02 15.81
CA PRO A 31 4.32 -10.19 15.84
C PRO A 31 4.33 -9.06 14.82
N LEU A 32 5.47 -8.40 14.60
CA LEU A 32 5.60 -7.34 13.61
C LEU A 32 5.39 -7.87 12.18
N LEU A 33 5.96 -9.04 11.85
CA LEU A 33 5.77 -9.67 10.55
C LEU A 33 4.34 -10.12 10.32
N LEU A 34 3.68 -10.64 11.36
CA LEU A 34 2.25 -10.99 11.31
C LEU A 34 1.38 -9.75 11.09
N LEU A 35 1.65 -8.67 11.81
CA LEU A 35 0.94 -7.39 11.65
C LEU A 35 1.15 -6.83 10.24
N TRP A 36 2.38 -6.82 9.77
CA TRP A 36 2.72 -6.41 8.42
C TRP A 36 1.96 -7.23 7.37
N GLY A 37 2.01 -8.55 7.46
CA GLY A 37 1.37 -9.46 6.51
C GLY A 37 -0.16 -9.33 6.51
N LEU A 38 -0.78 -9.20 7.69
CA LEU A 38 -2.23 -9.04 7.83
C LEU A 38 -2.74 -7.79 7.12
N PHE A 39 -2.10 -6.64 7.38
CA PHE A 39 -2.53 -5.36 6.83
C PHE A 39 -2.23 -5.28 5.34
N PHE A 40 -1.02 -5.67 4.92
CA PHE A 40 -0.64 -5.69 3.52
C PHE A 40 -1.49 -6.64 2.66
N GLY A 41 -1.83 -7.82 3.20
CA GLY A 41 -2.73 -8.76 2.55
C GLY A 41 -4.10 -8.16 2.27
N GLY A 42 -4.66 -7.42 3.25
CA GLY A 42 -5.92 -6.70 3.08
C GLY A 42 -5.86 -5.61 2.00
N LEU A 43 -4.73 -4.89 1.89
CA LEU A 43 -4.52 -3.88 0.84
C LEU A 43 -4.51 -4.52 -0.55
N SER A 44 -3.78 -5.63 -0.72
CA SER A 44 -3.64 -6.30 -2.01
C SER A 44 -4.98 -6.83 -2.53
N VAL A 45 -5.72 -7.57 -1.69
CA VAL A 45 -7.05 -8.11 -2.05
C VAL A 45 -8.05 -6.98 -2.28
N GLY A 46 -8.01 -5.92 -1.46
CA GLY A 46 -8.86 -4.75 -1.62
C GLY A 46 -8.64 -4.02 -2.95
N MET A 47 -7.37 -3.82 -3.34
CA MET A 47 -7.02 -3.22 -4.64
C MET A 47 -7.41 -4.12 -5.81
N GLN A 48 -7.16 -5.43 -5.72
CA GLN A 48 -7.55 -6.37 -6.77
C GLN A 48 -9.08 -6.40 -6.96
N THR A 49 -9.84 -6.43 -5.86
CA THR A 49 -11.30 -6.38 -5.90
C THR A 49 -11.81 -5.08 -6.49
N TRP A 50 -11.21 -3.94 -6.12
CA TRP A 50 -11.57 -2.64 -6.68
C TRP A 50 -11.26 -2.54 -8.17
N MET A 51 -10.10 -3.03 -8.59
CA MET A 51 -9.67 -3.02 -9.98
C MET A 51 -10.64 -3.80 -10.87
N ILE A 52 -11.07 -4.99 -10.45
CA ILE A 52 -12.07 -5.79 -11.17
C ILE A 52 -13.40 -5.03 -11.26
N LYS A 53 -13.82 -4.35 -10.18
CA LYS A 53 -15.05 -3.53 -10.18
C LYS A 53 -14.93 -2.26 -11.04
N ALA A 54 -13.74 -1.67 -11.16
CA ALA A 54 -13.50 -0.45 -11.91
C ALA A 54 -13.45 -0.70 -13.42
N ALA A 55 -12.98 -1.87 -13.85
CA ALA A 55 -12.88 -2.25 -15.27
C ALA A 55 -13.44 -3.67 -15.53
N PRO A 56 -14.75 -3.90 -15.32
CA PRO A 56 -15.35 -5.24 -15.44
C PRO A 56 -15.34 -5.76 -16.88
N ALA A 57 -15.26 -4.88 -17.88
CA ALA A 57 -15.17 -5.27 -19.29
C ALA A 57 -13.74 -5.64 -19.74
N ALA A 58 -12.72 -5.38 -18.93
CA ALA A 58 -11.30 -5.58 -19.27
C ALA A 58 -10.53 -6.28 -18.15
N VAL A 59 -11.16 -7.25 -17.49
CA VAL A 59 -10.59 -7.94 -16.32
C VAL A 59 -9.28 -8.64 -16.65
N GLU A 60 -9.16 -9.31 -17.80
CA GLU A 60 -7.93 -10.01 -18.22
C GLU A 60 -6.74 -9.05 -18.41
N ALA A 61 -6.99 -7.88 -19.01
CA ALA A 61 -5.97 -6.84 -19.18
C ALA A 61 -5.60 -6.20 -17.82
N ALA A 62 -6.60 -5.98 -16.96
CA ALA A 62 -6.38 -5.40 -15.63
C ALA A 62 -5.59 -6.35 -14.71
N THR A 63 -5.92 -7.65 -14.70
CA THR A 63 -5.23 -8.65 -13.87
C THR A 63 -3.81 -8.90 -14.36
N SER A 64 -3.58 -8.97 -15.68
CA SER A 64 -2.23 -9.09 -16.24
C SER A 64 -1.36 -7.88 -15.92
N LEU A 65 -1.90 -6.65 -16.01
CA LEU A 65 -1.20 -5.44 -15.60
C LEU A 65 -0.88 -5.44 -14.10
N TRP A 66 -1.83 -5.83 -13.25
CA TRP A 66 -1.64 -5.95 -11.81
C TRP A 66 -0.49 -6.89 -11.45
N VAL A 67 -0.49 -8.09 -12.03
CA VAL A 67 0.58 -9.07 -11.83
C VAL A 67 1.91 -8.54 -12.38
N GLY A 68 1.91 -7.87 -13.53
CA GLY A 68 3.09 -7.25 -14.11
C GLY A 68 3.73 -6.19 -13.20
N VAL A 69 2.91 -5.29 -12.63
CA VAL A 69 3.37 -4.27 -11.68
C VAL A 69 3.93 -4.91 -10.41
N TRP A 70 3.31 -5.96 -9.88
CA TRP A 70 3.85 -6.70 -8.74
C TRP A 70 5.20 -7.31 -9.01
N ASN A 71 5.35 -8.03 -10.13
CA ASN A 71 6.62 -8.66 -10.50
C ASN A 71 7.71 -7.61 -10.75
N LEU A 72 7.37 -6.51 -11.42
CA LEU A 72 8.29 -5.40 -11.63
C LEU A 72 8.75 -4.81 -10.28
N ALA A 73 7.83 -4.54 -9.37
CA ALA A 73 8.13 -4.01 -8.05
C ALA A 73 9.02 -4.96 -7.22
N ILE A 74 8.74 -6.27 -7.25
CA ILE A 74 9.55 -7.28 -6.57
C ILE A 74 10.95 -7.34 -7.18
N GLY A 75 11.06 -7.37 -8.51
CA GLY A 75 12.36 -7.41 -9.21
C GLY A 75 13.21 -6.18 -8.92
N VAL A 76 12.62 -4.98 -9.04
CA VAL A 76 13.30 -3.72 -8.70
C VAL A 76 13.68 -3.69 -7.22
N GLY A 77 12.77 -4.12 -6.33
CA GLY A 77 13.02 -4.18 -4.89
C GLY A 77 14.16 -5.13 -4.53
N ALA A 78 14.23 -6.30 -5.15
CA ALA A 78 15.32 -7.26 -4.94
C ALA A 78 16.66 -6.73 -5.48
N LEU A 79 16.66 -6.07 -6.64
CA LEU A 79 17.87 -5.47 -7.22
C LEU A 79 18.42 -4.34 -6.32
N VAL A 80 17.55 -3.40 -5.93
CA VAL A 80 17.94 -2.27 -5.08
C VAL A 80 18.29 -2.74 -3.68
N GLY A 81 17.51 -3.67 -3.11
CA GLY A 81 17.75 -4.23 -1.79
C GLY A 81 19.04 -5.04 -1.72
N GLY A 82 19.30 -5.89 -2.71
CA GLY A 82 20.56 -6.64 -2.81
C GLY A 82 21.76 -5.72 -2.92
N ALA A 83 21.74 -4.76 -3.84
CA ALA A 83 22.80 -3.77 -3.99
C ALA A 83 23.02 -2.91 -2.73
N ALA A 84 21.95 -2.63 -1.98
CA ALA A 84 22.04 -1.90 -0.70
C ALA A 84 22.66 -2.76 0.41
N ILE A 85 22.33 -4.06 0.50
CA ILE A 85 22.92 -4.97 1.48
C ILE A 85 24.43 -5.09 1.22
N ASP A 86 24.81 -5.26 -0.05
CA ASP A 86 26.20 -5.42 -0.47
C ASP A 86 27.08 -4.20 -0.13
N ARG A 87 26.48 -3.00 -0.06
CA ARG A 87 27.22 -1.73 0.11
C ARG A 87 27.06 -1.06 1.48
N LEU A 88 25.91 -1.21 2.14
CA LEU A 88 25.56 -0.44 3.34
C LEU A 88 25.23 -1.27 4.58
N SER A 89 25.17 -2.62 4.47
CA SER A 89 24.71 -3.57 5.50
C SER A 89 23.18 -3.73 5.63
N LEU A 90 22.77 -4.83 6.26
CA LEU A 90 21.37 -5.25 6.41
C LEU A 90 20.48 -4.22 7.12
N PRO A 91 20.88 -3.60 8.25
CA PRO A 91 20.06 -2.60 8.93
C PRO A 91 19.81 -1.34 8.09
N ALA A 92 20.82 -0.89 7.34
CA ALA A 92 20.70 0.28 6.46
C ALA A 92 19.73 0.02 5.30
N THR A 93 19.71 -1.20 4.77
CA THR A 93 18.77 -1.61 3.71
C THR A 93 17.32 -1.58 4.19
N VAL A 94 17.07 -2.03 5.42
CA VAL A 94 15.73 -1.96 6.04
C VAL A 94 15.31 -0.49 6.25
N GLY A 95 16.25 0.40 6.59
CA GLY A 95 16.00 1.84 6.66
C GLY A 95 15.59 2.45 5.31
N ILE A 96 16.24 2.05 4.21
CA ILE A 96 15.88 2.48 2.85
C ILE A 96 14.47 1.99 2.48
N ALA A 97 14.13 0.76 2.84
CA ALA A 97 12.79 0.22 2.65
C ALA A 97 11.76 1.06 3.42
N ALA A 98 12.00 1.38 4.69
CA ALA A 98 11.10 2.21 5.50
C ALA A 98 10.90 3.63 4.91
N LEU A 99 11.98 4.27 4.44
CA LEU A 99 11.91 5.57 3.76
C LEU A 99 11.08 5.52 2.48
N SER A 100 11.21 4.44 1.71
CA SER A 100 10.43 4.22 0.49
C SER A 100 8.94 4.08 0.79
N THR A 101 8.59 3.34 1.86
CA THR A 101 7.20 3.21 2.32
C THR A 101 6.64 4.55 2.80
N LEU A 102 7.46 5.35 3.51
CA LEU A 102 7.08 6.69 3.95
C LEU A 102 6.80 7.62 2.77
N ALA A 103 7.62 7.58 1.73
CA ALA A 103 7.39 8.35 0.51
C ALA A 103 6.06 7.98 -0.18
N ALA A 104 5.72 6.68 -0.21
CA ALA A 104 4.44 6.20 -0.73
C ALA A 104 3.25 6.72 0.09
N VAL A 105 3.36 6.73 1.43
CA VAL A 105 2.33 7.31 2.33
C VAL A 105 2.13 8.79 2.02
N LEU A 106 3.21 9.56 1.89
CA LEU A 106 3.15 10.98 1.58
C LEU A 106 2.50 11.26 0.22
N ALA A 107 2.84 10.48 -0.81
CA ALA A 107 2.23 10.61 -2.13
C ALA A 107 0.72 10.37 -2.09
N VAL A 108 0.27 9.34 -1.36
CA VAL A 108 -1.16 9.04 -1.17
C VAL A 108 -1.85 10.14 -0.37
N ALA A 109 -1.24 10.64 0.70
CA ALA A 109 -1.78 11.73 1.50
C ALA A 109 -1.95 13.01 0.68
N VAL A 110 -0.95 13.40 -0.11
CA VAL A 110 -1.01 14.55 -1.01
C VAL A 110 -2.09 14.36 -2.07
N GLY A 111 -2.19 13.17 -2.67
CA GLY A 111 -3.26 12.84 -3.62
C GLY A 111 -4.66 12.93 -3.00
N ALA A 112 -4.82 12.48 -1.75
CA ALA A 112 -6.09 12.56 -1.02
C ALA A 112 -6.48 14.00 -0.66
N VAL A 113 -5.52 14.83 -0.25
CA VAL A 113 -5.76 16.27 0.01
C VAL A 113 -6.15 17.00 -1.27
N ARG A 114 -5.49 16.68 -2.40
CA ARG A 114 -5.81 17.26 -3.71
C ARG A 114 -7.16 16.80 -4.28
N ALA A 115 -7.65 15.63 -3.87
CA ALA A 115 -8.92 15.10 -4.37
C ALA A 115 -10.15 15.87 -3.85
N GLY A 116 -10.01 16.66 -2.76
CA GLY A 116 -11.04 17.53 -2.18
C GLY A 116 -12.33 16.81 -1.73
N PRO A 117 -13.16 17.42 -0.87
CA PRO A 117 -14.51 16.93 -0.64
C PRO A 117 -15.27 17.04 -1.98
N ARG A 118 -15.51 15.92 -2.66
CA ARG A 118 -16.45 15.89 -3.79
C ARG A 118 -17.80 16.32 -3.24
N ALA A 119 -18.20 17.56 -3.53
CA ALA A 119 -19.55 18.04 -3.29
C ALA A 119 -20.50 17.08 -4.03
N GLN A 120 -21.17 16.23 -3.27
CA GLN A 120 -22.17 15.31 -3.79
C GLN A 120 -23.29 16.18 -4.37
N PRO A 121 -23.60 16.11 -5.68
CA PRO A 121 -24.75 16.81 -6.22
C PRO A 121 -25.98 16.23 -5.52
N THR A 122 -26.60 17.01 -4.66
CA THR A 122 -27.93 16.70 -4.11
C THR A 122 -28.90 16.68 -5.29
N THR A 123 -29.05 15.53 -5.93
CA THR A 123 -30.20 15.25 -6.78
C THR A 123 -31.42 15.12 -5.88
N ARG A 124 -31.92 16.26 -5.39
CA ARG A 124 -33.33 16.39 -5.00
C ARG A 124 -34.14 16.09 -6.25
N ARG A 125 -34.60 14.85 -6.40
CA ARG A 125 -35.73 14.58 -7.30
C ARG A 125 -36.93 15.38 -6.78
N PRO A 126 -37.60 16.20 -7.61
CA PRO A 126 -38.89 16.74 -7.25
C PRO A 126 -39.84 15.57 -6.99
N VAL A 127 -40.39 15.49 -5.79
CA VAL A 127 -41.53 14.63 -5.50
C VAL A 127 -42.68 15.20 -6.34
N ALA A 128 -43.07 14.50 -7.39
CA ALA A 128 -44.33 14.77 -8.06
C ALA A 128 -45.44 14.50 -7.03
N THR A 129 -46.10 15.55 -6.58
CA THR A 129 -47.34 15.48 -5.81
C THR A 129 -48.49 15.02 -6.71
N PRO A 130 -49.49 14.31 -6.13
CA PRO A 130 -50.48 13.50 -6.86
C PRO A 130 -51.42 14.29 -7.78
#